data_AF-A0A496ZZY9-F1
#
_entry.id   AF-A0A496ZZY9-F1
#
_cell.length_a   1.000
_cell.length_b   1.000
_cell.length_c   1.000
_cell.angle_alpha   90.00
_cell.angle_beta   90.00
_cell.angle_gamma   90.00
#
_symmetry.space_group_name_H-M   'P 1'
#
loop_
_entity.id
_entity.type
_entity.pdbx_description
1 polymer ?
#
loop_
_entity_poly.entity_id
_entity_poly.type
_entity_poly.pdbx_seq_one_letter_code
_entity_poly.pdbx_strand_id
1 'polypeptide(L)' 'MEAYLPQLHDLLARHGVVLAYLFGSQAEGTAGPLSDVDIAVLLGPEVPRERW' A
#
# COMPACT_ATOMS: atom_id res chain seq x y z
N MET A 1 -12.75 0.92 3.81
CA MET A 1 -11.40 1.36 3.38
C MET A 1 -11.28 2.88 3.37
N GLU A 2 -12.20 3.61 2.73
CA GLU A 2 -12.11 5.07 2.54
C GLU A 2 -11.91 5.88 3.82
N ALA A 3 -12.54 5.50 4.93
CA ALA A 3 -12.38 6.19 6.22
C ALA A 3 -10.94 6.17 6.78
N TYR A 4 -10.09 5.27 6.28
CA TYR A 4 -8.68 5.14 6.69
C TYR A 4 -7.70 5.77 5.70
N LEU A 5 -8.18 6.31 4.56
CA LEU A 5 -7.30 6.90 3.54
C LEU A 5 -6.41 8.02 4.07
N PRO A 6 -6.89 8.96 4.91
CA PRO A 6 -6.02 9.99 5.49
C PRO A 6 -4.89 9.39 6.33
N GLN A 7 -5.21 8.40 7.18
CA GLN A 7 -4.24 7.76 8.07
C GLN A 7 -3.24 6.90 7.28
N LEU A 8 -3.70 6.19 6.24
CA LEU A 8 -2.83 5.44 5.33
C LEU A 8 -1.90 6.38 4.58
N HIS A 9 -2.43 7.49 4.03
CA HIS A 9 -1.63 8.48 3.32
C HIS A 9 -0.49 8.99 4.21
N ASP A 10 -0.82 9.45 5.43
CA ASP A 10 0.18 9.98 6.35
C ASP A 10 1.19 8.91 6.79
N LEU A 11 0.74 7.67 7.00
CA LEU A 11 1.62 6.55 7.35
C LEU A 11 2.59 6.23 6.22
N LEU A 12 2.10 6.07 4.99
CA LEU A 12 2.89 5.73 3.81
C LEU A 12 3.91 6.82 3.50
N ALA A 13 3.48 8.09 3.52
CA ALA A 13 4.36 9.24 3.30
C ALA A 13 5.50 9.30 4.33
N ARG A 14 5.20 9.04 5.63
CA ARG A 14 6.24 8.98 6.68
C ARG A 14 7.28 7.87 6.48
N HIS A 15 6.96 6.85 5.70
CA HIS A 15 7.88 5.75 5.39
C HIS A 15 8.56 5.90 4.01
N GLY A 16 8.47 7.08 3.39
CA GLY A 16 9.08 7.36 2.09
C GLY A 16 8.40 6.63 0.93
N VAL A 17 7.12 6.25 1.08
CA VAL A 17 6.33 5.71 -0.03
C VAL A 17 5.84 6.89 -0.88
N VAL A 18 6.16 6.86 -2.17
CA VAL A 18 5.77 7.90 -3.14
C VAL A 18 4.59 7.49 -4.01
N LEU A 19 4.30 6.18 -4.09
CA LEU A 19 3.11 5.63 -4.74
C LEU A 19 2.69 4.36 -4.00
N ALA A 20 1.39 4.20 -3.78
CA ALA A 20 0.81 2.95 -3.33
C ALA A 20 -0.41 2.64 -4.19
N TYR A 21 -0.56 1.39 -4.63
CA TYR A 21 -1.76 0.95 -5.34
C TYR A 21 -2.20 -0.43 -4.89
N LEU A 22 -3.52 -0.59 -4.82
CA LEU A 22 -4.18 -1.86 -4.53
C LEU A 22 -4.05 -2.77 -5.75
N PHE A 23 -3.66 -4.02 -5.52
CA PHE A 23 -3.65 -5.05 -6.57
C PHE A 23 -4.28 -6.35 -6.03
N GLY A 24 -4.21 -7.41 -6.83
CA GLY A 24 -4.71 -8.73 -6.44
C GLY A 24 -6.24 -8.79 -6.36
N SER A 25 -6.73 -9.76 -5.60
CA SER A 25 -8.15 -10.15 -5.60
C SER A 25 -9.12 -9.02 -5.21
N GLN A 26 -8.67 -8.07 -4.38
CA GLN A 26 -9.45 -6.90 -3.99
C GLN A 26 -9.64 -5.93 -5.16
N ALA A 27 -8.61 -5.73 -5.98
CA ALA A 27 -8.68 -4.88 -7.16
C ALA A 27 -9.45 -5.54 -8.32
N GLU A 28 -9.36 -6.87 -8.42
CA GLU A 28 -10.01 -7.66 -9.48
C GLU A 28 -11.49 -7.99 -9.17
N GLY A 29 -11.96 -7.74 -7.94
CA GLY A 29 -13.32 -8.05 -7.52
C GLY A 29 -13.57 -9.55 -7.27
N THR A 30 -12.50 -10.32 -7.05
CA THR A 30 -12.54 -11.78 -6.81
C THR A 30 -12.28 -12.14 -5.34
N ALA A 31 -12.14 -11.16 -4.46
CA ALA A 31 -11.88 -11.35 -3.03
C ALA A 31 -13.01 -12.10 -2.31
N GLY A 32 -12.64 -13.10 -1.51
CA GLY A 32 -13.53 -13.83 -0.60
C GLY A 32 -13.40 -13.36 0.85
N PRO A 33 -14.18 -13.93 1.79
CA PRO A 33 -14.17 -13.50 3.19
C PRO A 33 -12.81 -13.64 3.92
N LEU A 34 -11.92 -14.48 3.40
CA LEU A 34 -10.57 -14.71 3.95
C LEU A 34 -9.46 -14.07 3.10
N SER A 35 -9.81 -13.36 2.02
CA SER A 35 -8.83 -12.67 1.21
C SER A 35 -8.16 -11.56 1.99
N ASP A 36 -6.85 -11.45 1.82
CA ASP A 36 -6.02 -10.35 2.31
C ASP A 36 -6.17 -9.10 1.43
N VAL A 37 -5.32 -8.12 1.69
CA VAL A 37 -5.25 -6.84 0.96
C VAL A 37 -3.82 -6.64 0.50
N ASP A 38 -3.63 -6.71 -0.81
CA ASP A 38 -2.33 -6.55 -1.45
C ASP A 38 -2.07 -5.10 -1.85
N ILE A 39 -1.02 -4.48 -1.31
CA ILE A 39 -0.61 -3.12 -1.64
C ILE A 39 0.81 -3.14 -2.17
N ALA A 40 0.98 -2.71 -3.42
CA ALA A 40 2.28 -2.48 -4.01
C ALA A 40 2.71 -1.05 -3.69
N VAL A 41 3.96 -0.86 -3.26
CA VAL A 41 4.51 0.44 -2.89
C VAL A 41 5.75 0.75 -3.73
N LEU A 42 5.85 2.01 -4.16
CA LEU A 42 7.09 2.57 -4.70
C LEU A 42 7.74 3.41 -3.61
N LEU A 43 8.98 3.08 -3.27
CA LEU A 43 9.77 3.83 -2.31
C LEU A 43 10.56 4.93 -3.02
N GLY A 44 10.61 6.10 -2.39
CA GLY A 44 11.40 7.25 -2.83
C GLY A 44 12.90 7.00 -2.69
N PRO A 45 13.74 7.82 -3.34
CA PRO A 45 15.19 7.70 -3.32
C PRO A 45 15.81 7.85 -1.91
N GLU A 46 15.09 8.45 -0.97
CA GLU A 46 15.49 8.63 0.42
C GLU A 46 15.44 7.34 1.27
N VAL A 47 14.76 6.29 0.79
CA VAL A 47 14.65 5.02 1.51
C VAL A 47 15.84 4.12 1.15
N PRO A 48 16.69 3.71 2.13
CA PRO A 48 17.83 2.85 1.86
C PRO A 48 17.42 1.52 1.25
N ARG A 49 18.01 1.17 0.10
CA ARG A 49 17.70 -0.06 -0.65
C ARG A 49 18.28 -1.33 -0.05
N GLU A 50 19.29 -1.20 0.81
CA GLU A 50 20.01 -2.33 1.42
C GLU A 50 19.20 -3.07 2.50
N ARG A 51 17.96 -2.62 2.77
CA ARG A 51 17.16 -3.06 3.91
C ARG A 51 16.08 -4.12 3.56
N TRP A 52 15.97 -4.54 2.30
CA TRP A 52 14.89 -5.43 1.81
C TRP A 52 15.37 -6.43 0.76
#